data_AF-A0A1H7V500-F1
#
_entry.id   AF-A0A1H7V500-F1
#
_cell.length_a   1.000
_cell.length_b   1.000
_cell.length_c   1.000
_cell.angle_alpha   90.00
_cell.angle_beta   90.00
_cell.angle_gamma   90.00
#
_symmetry.space_group_name_H-M   'P 1'
#
loop_
_entity.id
_entity.type
_entity.pdbx_description
1 polymer ?
#
loop_
_entity_poly.entity_id
_entity_poly.type
_entity_poly.pdbx_seq_one_letter_code
_entity_poly.pdbx_strand_id
1 'polypeptide(L)'
;MSAMLRRPRSRTVRMSALCLGLLALGWLLTPLTATPPLYDGLGFPDEPYRYVVAPPGYQHTAAPSVGEDDGIVFKGVGPQLLLPVSDENGPQVQAGIPASQLSIPAGTTQLAAKATPLALTGAAPSDGTVWGNVYRVTVTSDRGPVAATGRPTSDSVISLRAPSAQQPAPVMEYRATPGAPWQDLRTTRVGNDIYQSPLPGLGDYALVRVTHHAAPAASPGVSPAREALRTLPWVLAGLLAAFAPAILAVRLHRRRSGEA
;
A
#
# COMPACT_ATOMS: atom_id res chain seq x y z
N MET A 1 52.16 -46.21 -25.58
CA MET A 1 51.94 -45.13 -24.59
C MET A 1 51.15 -44.00 -25.25
N SER A 2 49.94 -43.77 -24.74
CA SER A 2 49.07 -42.59 -24.84
C SER A 2 48.78 -41.94 -26.20
N ALA A 3 47.65 -42.34 -26.79
CA ALA A 3 46.90 -41.56 -27.77
C ALA A 3 46.12 -40.43 -27.07
N MET A 4 46.35 -39.18 -27.47
CA MET A 4 45.67 -37.99 -26.91
C MET A 4 44.74 -37.38 -27.97
N LEU A 5 43.46 -37.79 -27.92
CA LEU A 5 42.37 -37.27 -28.77
C LEU A 5 42.09 -35.79 -28.44
N ARG A 6 42.48 -34.87 -29.32
CA ARG A 6 42.05 -33.46 -29.29
C ARG A 6 40.57 -33.35 -29.69
N ARG A 7 39.69 -33.12 -28.73
CA ARG A 7 38.25 -32.88 -28.97
C ARG A 7 38.00 -31.54 -29.68
N PRO A 8 37.05 -31.46 -30.63
CA PRO A 8 36.73 -30.25 -31.39
C PRO A 8 36.01 -29.21 -30.52
N ARG A 9 36.73 -28.19 -30.05
CA ARG A 9 36.21 -27.04 -29.27
C ARG A 9 35.40 -26.01 -30.07
N SER A 10 35.19 -26.21 -31.38
CA SER A 10 34.65 -25.18 -32.28
C SER A 10 33.11 -25.11 -32.36
N ARG A 11 32.40 -26.18 -32.00
CA ARG A 11 30.92 -26.21 -32.12
C ARG A 11 30.21 -25.37 -31.05
N THR A 12 30.70 -25.39 -29.82
CA THR A 12 30.08 -24.68 -28.69
C THR A 12 30.19 -23.16 -28.86
N VAL A 13 31.35 -22.66 -29.32
CA VAL A 13 31.56 -21.22 -29.55
C VAL A 13 30.64 -20.67 -30.65
N ARG A 14 30.46 -21.43 -31.74
CA ARG A 14 29.56 -21.04 -32.84
C ARG A 14 28.10 -21.00 -32.39
N MET A 15 27.68 -21.95 -31.54
CA MET A 15 26.31 -22.00 -31.04
C MET A 15 26.01 -20.84 -30.09
N SER A 16 26.93 -20.51 -29.17
CA SER A 16 26.76 -19.35 -28.28
C SER A 16 26.70 -18.02 -29.05
N ALA A 17 27.53 -17.86 -30.09
CA ALA A 17 27.50 -16.67 -30.94
C ALA A 17 26.18 -16.54 -31.71
N LEU A 18 25.65 -17.66 -32.21
CA LEU A 18 24.34 -17.70 -32.88
C LEU A 18 23.21 -17.33 -31.90
N CYS A 19 23.19 -17.91 -30.70
CA CYS A 19 22.18 -17.60 -29.69
C CYS A 19 22.19 -16.12 -29.28
N LEU A 20 23.37 -15.54 -29.05
CA LEU A 20 23.49 -14.12 -28.72
C LEU A 20 23.08 -13.22 -29.89
N GLY A 21 23.43 -13.60 -31.13
CA GLY A 21 23.01 -12.90 -32.34
C GLY A 21 21.49 -12.91 -32.51
N LEU A 22 20.84 -14.06 -32.31
CA LEU A 22 19.39 -14.20 -32.38
C LEU A 22 18.69 -13.42 -31.25
N LEU A 23 19.27 -13.38 -30.05
CA LEU A 23 18.70 -12.63 -28.93
C LEU A 23 18.76 -11.11 -29.18
N ALA A 24 19.90 -10.62 -29.68
CA ALA A 24 20.07 -9.22 -30.07
C ALA A 24 19.15 -8.84 -31.25
N LEU A 25 19.03 -9.73 -32.23
CA LEU A 25 18.13 -9.54 -33.37
C LEU A 25 16.66 -9.53 -32.92
N GLY A 26 16.28 -10.42 -32.01
CA GLY A 26 14.95 -10.42 -31.39
C GLY A 26 14.66 -9.11 -30.67
N TRP A 27 15.64 -8.55 -29.95
CA TRP A 27 15.50 -7.27 -29.25
C TRP A 27 15.41 -6.06 -30.19
N LEU A 28 16.13 -6.10 -31.32
CA LEU A 28 16.08 -5.06 -32.35
C LEU A 28 14.80 -5.11 -33.20
N LEU A 29 14.25 -6.31 -33.40
CA LEU A 29 13.05 -6.53 -34.20
C LEU A 29 11.76 -6.54 -33.37
N THR A 30 11.84 -6.60 -32.02
CA THR A 30 10.68 -6.36 -31.18
C THR A 30 10.20 -4.93 -31.41
N PRO A 31 8.99 -4.74 -31.96
CA PRO A 31 8.51 -3.42 -32.30
C PRO A 31 8.39 -2.58 -31.01
N LEU A 32 8.98 -1.38 -31.02
CA LEU A 32 8.87 -0.38 -29.94
C LEU A 32 7.43 0.13 -29.73
N THR A 33 6.45 -0.44 -30.44
CA THR A 33 5.07 0.04 -30.54
C THR A 33 4.13 -0.60 -29.54
N ALA A 34 4.61 -1.46 -28.65
CA ALA A 34 3.89 -1.73 -27.41
C ALA A 34 4.18 -0.59 -26.42
N THR A 35 3.88 0.66 -26.78
CA THR A 35 3.52 1.63 -25.74
C THR A 35 2.39 0.94 -24.97
N PRO A 36 2.57 0.59 -23.68
CA PRO A 36 1.43 0.14 -22.89
C PRO A 36 0.32 1.14 -23.14
N PRO A 37 -0.94 0.70 -23.33
CA PRO A 37 -2.04 1.59 -23.63
C PRO A 37 -1.90 2.80 -22.72
N LEU A 38 -1.75 3.98 -23.33
CA LEU A 38 -1.72 5.22 -22.59
C LEU A 38 -3.13 5.33 -22.03
N TYR A 39 -3.33 4.78 -20.83
CA TYR A 39 -4.45 5.15 -20.00
C TYR A 39 -4.27 6.65 -19.84
N ASP A 40 -5.08 7.41 -20.56
CA ASP A 40 -5.25 8.82 -20.33
C ASP A 40 -5.70 8.91 -18.87
N GLY A 41 -4.72 9.07 -17.98
CA GLY A 41 -4.86 8.97 -16.53
C GLY A 41 -5.67 10.13 -15.96
N LEU A 42 -6.59 10.69 -16.75
CA LEU A 42 -7.81 11.33 -16.30
C LEU A 42 -8.63 10.30 -15.52
N GLY A 43 -8.12 9.90 -14.36
CA GLY A 43 -8.98 9.44 -13.28
C GLY A 43 -10.06 10.50 -13.13
N PHE A 44 -11.31 10.07 -13.08
CA PHE A 44 -12.41 10.96 -12.77
C PHE A 44 -12.02 11.70 -11.49
N PRO A 45 -12.09 13.05 -11.46
CA PRO A 45 -11.68 13.79 -10.29
C PRO A 45 -12.44 13.26 -9.08
N ASP A 46 -11.73 13.10 -7.96
CA ASP A 46 -12.35 12.68 -6.73
C ASP A 46 -13.55 13.59 -6.43
N GLU A 47 -14.64 13.00 -5.98
CA GLU A 47 -15.80 13.76 -5.57
C GLU A 47 -15.44 14.74 -4.44
N PRO A 48 -16.15 15.89 -4.34
CA PRO A 48 -16.06 16.76 -3.18
C PRO A 48 -16.33 15.99 -1.88
N TYR A 49 -15.63 16.38 -0.82
CA TYR A 49 -15.83 15.79 0.50
C TYR A 49 -17.27 15.97 0.98
N ARG A 50 -17.90 14.88 1.42
CA ARG A 50 -19.29 14.85 1.86
C ARG A 50 -19.36 14.88 3.39
N TYR A 51 -19.91 15.94 3.96
CA TYR A 51 -20.00 16.10 5.41
C TYR A 51 -21.31 15.55 5.99
N VAL A 52 -21.25 14.95 7.17
CA VAL A 52 -22.43 14.74 8.01
C VAL A 52 -22.95 16.08 8.56
N VAL A 53 -22.03 16.91 9.05
CA VAL A 53 -22.30 18.29 9.49
C VAL A 53 -21.27 19.19 8.82
N ALA A 54 -21.72 19.94 7.81
CA ALA A 54 -20.85 20.79 7.02
C ALA A 54 -20.40 22.04 7.82
N PRO A 55 -19.14 22.50 7.67
CA PRO A 55 -18.69 23.72 8.31
C PRO A 55 -19.40 24.95 7.70
N PRO A 56 -19.49 26.08 8.43
CA PRO A 56 -20.10 27.30 7.91
C PRO A 56 -19.49 27.74 6.58
N GLY A 57 -20.33 28.09 5.61
CA GLY A 57 -19.91 28.52 4.27
C GLY A 57 -19.53 27.38 3.31
N TYR A 58 -19.60 26.11 3.74
CA TYR A 58 -19.44 24.98 2.84
C TYR A 58 -20.69 24.82 1.96
N GLN A 59 -20.50 24.67 0.65
CA GLN A 59 -21.60 24.39 -0.26
C GLN A 59 -22.08 22.97 -0.04
N HIS A 60 -23.39 22.79 0.18
CA HIS A 60 -23.97 21.47 0.44
C HIS A 60 -23.62 20.49 -0.68
N THR A 61 -22.94 19.41 -0.32
CA THR A 61 -22.75 18.22 -1.14
C THR A 61 -23.82 17.18 -0.80
N ALA A 62 -23.85 16.06 -1.53
CA ALA A 62 -24.59 14.88 -1.12
C ALA A 62 -24.15 14.41 0.28
N ALA A 63 -25.00 13.62 0.94
CA ALA A 63 -24.67 12.99 2.22
C ALA A 63 -23.52 11.97 2.03
N PRO A 64 -22.63 11.81 3.02
CA PRO A 64 -21.60 10.78 2.98
C PRO A 64 -22.24 9.39 2.98
N SER A 65 -21.67 8.50 2.17
CA SER A 65 -22.04 7.10 2.12
C SER A 65 -21.47 6.32 3.31
N VAL A 66 -22.09 5.19 3.62
CA VAL A 66 -21.59 4.22 4.60
C VAL A 66 -20.66 3.28 3.84
N GLY A 67 -19.46 3.02 4.38
CA GLY A 67 -18.66 1.92 3.84
C GLY A 67 -19.17 0.59 4.35
N GLU A 68 -19.41 -0.38 3.48
CA GLU A 68 -19.96 -1.69 3.84
C GLU A 68 -19.16 -2.82 3.18
N ASP A 69 -19.02 -3.94 3.88
CA ASP A 69 -18.48 -5.19 3.32
C ASP A 69 -19.01 -6.40 4.10
N ASP A 70 -19.37 -7.45 3.37
CA ASP A 70 -19.94 -8.68 3.92
C ASP A 70 -19.00 -9.85 3.70
N GLY A 71 -18.82 -10.67 4.74
CA GLY A 71 -17.91 -11.80 4.74
C GLY A 71 -18.57 -13.09 5.20
N ILE A 72 -18.23 -14.19 4.54
CA ILE A 72 -18.72 -15.52 4.90
C ILE A 72 -17.74 -16.16 5.90
N VAL A 73 -18.30 -16.78 6.95
CA VAL A 73 -17.54 -17.59 7.90
C VAL A 73 -17.78 -19.07 7.60
N PHE A 74 -16.71 -19.82 7.35
CA PHE A 74 -16.79 -21.25 7.06
C PHE A 74 -15.98 -22.05 8.06
N LYS A 75 -16.64 -23.01 8.73
CA LYS A 75 -16.03 -23.87 9.77
C LYS A 75 -15.29 -23.08 10.86
N GLY A 76 -15.84 -21.93 11.27
CA GLY A 76 -15.25 -21.06 12.29
C GLY A 76 -14.08 -20.21 11.80
N VAL A 77 -13.73 -20.28 10.51
CA VAL A 77 -12.73 -19.40 9.88
C VAL A 77 -13.47 -18.28 9.17
N GLY A 78 -13.25 -17.04 9.62
CA GLY A 78 -13.81 -15.85 8.98
C GLY A 78 -13.15 -15.51 7.63
N PRO A 79 -13.64 -14.49 6.91
CA PRO A 79 -12.98 -13.96 5.72
C PRO A 79 -11.56 -13.52 6.06
N GLN A 80 -10.63 -13.60 5.12
CA GLN A 80 -9.25 -13.18 5.36
C GLN A 80 -9.18 -11.70 5.78
N LEU A 81 -10.03 -10.87 5.16
CA LEU A 81 -10.10 -9.44 5.37
C LEU A 81 -11.55 -8.99 5.10
N LEU A 82 -12.10 -8.16 5.98
CA LEU A 82 -13.25 -7.31 5.68
C LEU A 82 -12.73 -5.93 5.30
N LEU A 83 -13.32 -5.32 4.28
CA LEU A 83 -12.87 -4.06 3.69
C LEU A 83 -14.04 -3.09 3.46
N PRO A 84 -14.73 -2.58 4.50
CA PRO A 84 -15.72 -1.54 4.32
C PRO A 84 -15.09 -0.29 3.68
N VAL A 85 -15.58 0.08 2.50
CA VAL A 85 -15.15 1.24 1.70
C VAL A 85 -16.36 2.08 1.36
N SER A 86 -16.28 3.40 1.56
CA SER A 86 -17.39 4.29 1.19
C SER A 86 -17.50 4.47 -0.34
N ASP A 87 -18.71 4.71 -0.84
CA ASP A 87 -19.07 4.63 -2.26
C ASP A 87 -18.73 5.89 -3.08
N GLU A 88 -18.17 6.93 -2.46
CA GLU A 88 -17.74 8.12 -3.22
C GLU A 88 -16.61 7.75 -4.21
N ASN A 89 -16.61 8.36 -5.40
CA ASN A 89 -15.41 8.33 -6.24
C ASN A 89 -14.28 9.07 -5.52
N GLY A 90 -13.26 8.33 -5.08
CA GLY A 90 -12.31 8.78 -4.05
C GLY A 90 -12.90 8.59 -2.64
N PRO A 91 -12.90 7.34 -2.12
CA PRO A 91 -13.54 6.99 -0.85
C PRO A 91 -13.07 7.88 0.30
N GLN A 92 -14.01 8.28 1.15
CA GLN A 92 -13.70 9.07 2.33
C GLN A 92 -13.22 8.21 3.50
N VAL A 93 -13.61 6.93 3.53
CA VAL A 93 -13.13 5.94 4.48
C VAL A 93 -12.90 4.60 3.79
N GLN A 94 -11.83 3.92 4.19
CA GLN A 94 -11.55 2.53 3.90
C GLN A 94 -10.88 1.90 5.12
N ALA A 95 -11.35 0.74 5.56
CA ALA A 95 -10.73 0.04 6.69
C ALA A 95 -10.48 -1.43 6.35
N GLY A 96 -9.25 -1.91 6.52
CA GLY A 96 -8.91 -3.32 6.45
C GLY A 96 -9.01 -3.95 7.83
N ILE A 97 -9.91 -4.92 7.98
CA ILE A 97 -10.21 -5.60 9.25
C ILE A 97 -9.99 -7.11 9.08
N PRO A 98 -8.81 -7.64 9.42
CA PRO A 98 -8.53 -9.07 9.33
C PRO A 98 -9.39 -9.86 10.32
N ALA A 99 -9.86 -11.05 9.95
CA ALA A 99 -10.63 -11.88 10.89
C ALA A 99 -9.84 -12.26 12.16
N SER A 100 -8.51 -12.31 12.11
CA SER A 100 -7.66 -12.53 13.30
C SER A 100 -7.75 -11.41 14.35
N GLN A 101 -8.22 -10.22 13.96
CA GLN A 101 -8.48 -9.10 14.87
C GLN A 101 -9.86 -9.22 15.53
N LEU A 102 -10.69 -10.19 15.15
CA LEU A 102 -12.07 -10.30 15.61
C LEU A 102 -12.27 -11.48 16.55
N SER A 103 -13.03 -11.26 17.63
CA SER A 103 -13.55 -12.34 18.47
C SER A 103 -14.87 -12.82 17.88
N ILE A 104 -14.78 -13.75 16.92
CA ILE A 104 -15.93 -14.27 16.18
C ILE A 104 -16.70 -15.27 17.08
N PRO A 105 -18.00 -15.06 17.35
CA PRO A 105 -18.80 -15.99 18.12
C PRO A 105 -18.84 -17.40 17.51
N ALA A 106 -18.95 -18.43 18.35
CA ALA A 106 -19.09 -19.80 17.88
C ALA A 106 -20.39 -19.98 17.08
N GLY A 107 -20.28 -20.64 15.93
CA GLY A 107 -21.42 -20.90 15.05
C GLY A 107 -21.86 -19.70 14.20
N THR A 108 -21.09 -18.61 14.19
CA THR A 108 -21.23 -17.52 13.21
C THR A 108 -21.05 -18.05 11.79
N THR A 109 -21.91 -17.60 10.89
CA THR A 109 -21.86 -17.94 9.45
C THR A 109 -21.64 -16.72 8.56
N GLN A 110 -21.95 -15.53 9.07
CA GLN A 110 -21.84 -14.28 8.32
C GLN A 110 -21.29 -13.18 9.23
N LEU A 111 -20.46 -12.32 8.64
CA LEU A 111 -19.99 -11.07 9.22
C LEU A 111 -20.36 -9.92 8.29
N ALA A 112 -20.68 -8.78 8.87
CA ALA A 112 -20.88 -7.53 8.17
C ALA A 112 -20.05 -6.44 8.85
N ALA A 113 -19.16 -5.80 8.10
CA ALA A 113 -18.37 -4.67 8.54
C ALA A 113 -18.96 -3.38 7.99
N LYS A 114 -18.99 -2.34 8.83
CA LYS A 114 -19.46 -1.01 8.43
C LYS A 114 -18.51 0.08 8.92
N ALA A 115 -18.32 1.10 8.09
CA ALA A 115 -17.67 2.37 8.41
C ALA A 115 -18.70 3.49 8.25
N THR A 116 -19.41 3.81 9.34
CA THR A 116 -20.53 4.75 9.33
C THR A 116 -20.04 6.18 9.59
N PRO A 117 -20.32 7.16 8.71
CA PRO A 117 -20.01 8.56 8.98
C PRO A 117 -20.96 9.11 10.05
N LEU A 118 -20.41 9.81 11.03
CA LEU A 118 -21.11 10.40 12.17
C LEU A 118 -20.70 11.85 12.38
N ALA A 119 -21.61 12.62 12.97
CA ALA A 119 -21.25 13.87 13.64
C ALA A 119 -20.42 13.57 14.89
N LEU A 120 -19.55 14.50 15.29
CA LEU A 120 -18.87 14.41 16.57
C LEU A 120 -19.91 14.38 17.70
N THR A 121 -19.83 13.34 18.53
CA THR A 121 -20.65 13.16 19.73
C THR A 121 -19.76 12.96 20.93
N GLY A 122 -20.21 13.36 22.12
CA GLY A 122 -19.42 13.25 23.35
C GLY A 122 -18.26 14.24 23.42
N ALA A 123 -17.16 13.84 24.09
CA ALA A 123 -15.99 14.69 24.24
C ALA A 123 -15.24 14.86 22.91
N ALA A 124 -14.83 16.08 22.61
CA ALA A 124 -13.92 16.38 21.51
C ALA A 124 -12.47 15.92 21.85
N PRO A 125 -11.61 15.73 20.84
CA PRO A 125 -10.17 15.67 21.02
C PRO A 125 -9.68 16.83 21.90
N SER A 126 -8.75 16.55 22.81
CA SER A 126 -8.29 17.54 23.81
C SER A 126 -7.29 18.55 23.26
N ASP A 127 -6.68 18.27 22.11
CA ASP A 127 -5.53 18.97 21.55
C ASP A 127 -5.82 19.56 20.15
N GLY A 128 -7.04 19.40 19.65
CA GLY A 128 -7.41 19.87 18.32
C GLY A 128 -8.89 19.83 18.00
N THR A 129 -9.19 20.07 16.73
CA THR A 129 -10.56 20.07 16.19
C THR A 129 -10.68 18.99 15.13
N VAL A 130 -11.76 18.19 15.21
CA VAL A 130 -12.10 17.21 14.18
C VAL A 130 -12.21 17.90 12.81
N TRP A 131 -11.55 17.34 11.81
CA TRP A 131 -11.48 17.85 10.45
C TRP A 131 -12.06 16.83 9.47
N GLY A 132 -13.35 17.01 9.15
CA GLY A 132 -14.14 16.07 8.36
C GLY A 132 -15.19 15.38 9.23
N ASN A 133 -15.52 14.14 8.87
CA ASN A 133 -16.46 13.30 9.62
C ASN A 133 -15.73 12.45 10.67
N VAL A 134 -16.47 12.02 11.69
CA VAL A 134 -16.09 10.88 12.52
C VAL A 134 -16.58 9.61 11.81
N TYR A 135 -15.76 8.57 11.72
CA TYR A 135 -16.17 7.28 11.16
C TYR A 135 -16.22 6.24 12.26
N ARG A 136 -17.40 5.66 12.48
CA ARG A 136 -17.56 4.50 13.36
C ARG A 136 -17.37 3.22 12.59
N VAL A 137 -16.34 2.47 12.96
CA VAL A 137 -16.05 1.14 12.43
C VAL A 137 -16.65 0.08 13.35
N THR A 138 -17.58 -0.71 12.83
CA THR A 138 -18.22 -1.82 13.55
C THR A 138 -18.17 -3.10 12.74
N VAL A 139 -18.19 -4.23 13.44
CA VAL A 139 -18.46 -5.53 12.84
C VAL A 139 -19.60 -6.19 13.59
N THR A 140 -20.56 -6.71 12.84
CA THR A 140 -21.68 -7.53 13.34
C THR A 140 -21.64 -8.91 12.71
N SER A 141 -22.29 -9.86 13.34
CA SER A 141 -22.49 -11.21 12.84
C SER A 141 -23.97 -11.57 12.83
N ASP A 142 -24.31 -12.69 12.21
CA ASP A 142 -25.62 -13.35 12.36
C ASP A 142 -25.94 -13.75 13.82
N ARG A 143 -24.96 -13.63 14.74
CA ARG A 143 -25.09 -13.88 16.17
C ARG A 143 -25.02 -12.62 17.04
N GLY A 144 -24.97 -11.43 16.44
CA GLY A 144 -24.89 -10.15 17.15
C GLY A 144 -23.53 -9.44 17.02
N PRO A 145 -23.23 -8.45 17.88
CA PRO A 145 -22.02 -7.64 17.80
C PRO A 145 -20.74 -8.47 17.93
N VAL A 146 -19.72 -8.10 17.15
CA VAL A 146 -18.40 -8.72 17.19
C VAL A 146 -17.41 -7.75 17.85
N ALA A 147 -16.58 -8.25 18.75
CA ALA A 147 -15.57 -7.46 19.44
C ALA A 147 -14.21 -7.57 18.75
N ALA A 148 -13.40 -6.51 18.83
CA ALA A 148 -11.99 -6.59 18.49
C ALA A 148 -11.21 -7.36 19.57
N THR A 149 -10.18 -8.11 19.19
CA THR A 149 -9.28 -8.83 20.10
C THR A 149 -8.21 -7.91 20.72
N GLY A 150 -8.10 -6.67 20.26
CA GLY A 150 -7.07 -5.72 20.67
C GLY A 150 -5.67 -6.06 20.14
N ARG A 151 -5.58 -6.91 19.10
CA ARG A 151 -4.31 -7.35 18.51
C ARG A 151 -4.28 -7.00 17.02
N PRO A 152 -3.96 -5.73 16.66
CA PRO A 152 -3.84 -5.35 15.26
C PRO A 152 -2.70 -6.11 14.58
N THR A 153 -2.89 -6.47 13.31
CA THR A 153 -1.85 -7.01 12.43
C THR A 153 -1.37 -5.94 11.44
N SER A 154 -0.38 -6.26 10.60
CA SER A 154 0.08 -5.36 9.52
C SER A 154 -1.04 -4.95 8.56
N ASP A 155 -2.05 -5.80 8.42
CA ASP A 155 -3.16 -5.62 7.49
C ASP A 155 -4.34 -4.89 8.16
N SER A 156 -4.26 -4.65 9.48
CA SER A 156 -5.22 -3.87 10.26
C SER A 156 -4.93 -2.38 10.08
N VAL A 157 -5.52 -1.79 9.03
CA VAL A 157 -5.29 -0.38 8.67
C VAL A 157 -6.60 0.34 8.43
N ILE A 158 -6.61 1.64 8.70
CA ILE A 158 -7.71 2.53 8.33
C ILE A 158 -7.14 3.72 7.56
N SER A 159 -7.80 4.05 6.46
CA SER A 159 -7.52 5.21 5.62
C SER A 159 -8.71 6.15 5.68
N LEU A 160 -8.44 7.41 6.03
CA LEU A 160 -9.42 8.49 6.00
C LEU A 160 -8.97 9.55 5.01
N ARG A 161 -9.92 10.02 4.20
CA ARG A 161 -9.72 11.20 3.37
C ARG A 161 -9.99 12.45 4.20
N ALA A 162 -9.17 13.47 4.01
CA ALA A 162 -9.38 14.78 4.56
C ALA A 162 -10.20 15.64 3.58
N PRO A 163 -10.94 16.65 4.09
CA PRO A 163 -11.65 17.58 3.21
C PRO A 163 -10.78 18.41 2.26
N SER A 164 -9.49 18.56 2.55
CA SER A 164 -8.50 19.17 1.63
C SER A 164 -7.08 18.70 1.96
N ALA A 165 -6.09 19.07 1.15
CA ALA A 165 -4.67 18.72 1.36
C ALA A 165 -3.88 19.79 2.15
N GLN A 166 -4.57 20.69 2.85
CA GLN A 166 -3.93 21.82 3.54
C GLN A 166 -2.96 21.38 4.64
N GLN A 167 -1.91 22.17 4.84
CA GLN A 167 -0.92 22.01 5.91
C GLN A 167 -1.25 22.92 7.10
N PRO A 168 -0.86 22.54 8.34
CA PRO A 168 -0.20 21.28 8.69
C PRO A 168 -1.10 20.05 8.50
N ALA A 169 -0.48 18.90 8.25
CA ALA A 169 -1.18 17.63 8.14
C ALA A 169 -1.93 17.31 9.46
N PRO A 170 -3.13 16.71 9.37
CA PRO A 170 -3.87 16.26 10.53
C PRO A 170 -3.22 15.03 11.14
N VAL A 171 -3.58 14.76 12.39
CA VAL A 171 -3.35 13.48 13.06
C VAL A 171 -4.66 12.70 13.04
N MET A 172 -4.61 11.39 12.88
CA MET A 172 -5.74 10.52 13.08
C MET A 172 -5.83 10.13 14.55
N GLU A 173 -7.02 10.22 15.11
CA GLU A 173 -7.31 9.83 16.49
C GLU A 173 -8.39 8.75 16.54
N TYR A 174 -8.35 7.94 17.60
CA TYR A 174 -9.28 6.84 17.85
C TYR A 174 -9.85 6.89 19.26
N ARG A 175 -11.10 6.44 19.40
CA ARG A 175 -11.69 6.08 20.68
C ARG A 175 -12.56 4.84 20.54
N ALA A 176 -12.53 3.96 21.55
CA ALA A 176 -13.29 2.71 21.52
C ALA A 176 -14.82 2.91 21.60
N THR A 177 -15.25 3.96 22.31
CA THR A 177 -16.66 4.32 22.50
C THR A 177 -16.81 5.84 22.55
N PRO A 178 -18.02 6.41 22.36
CA PRO A 178 -18.24 7.85 22.43
C PRO A 178 -17.82 8.54 23.74
N GLY A 179 -17.75 7.79 24.84
CA GLY A 179 -17.33 8.28 26.14
C GLY A 179 -15.86 8.00 26.48
N ALA A 180 -15.15 7.24 25.66
CA ALA A 180 -13.72 6.98 25.86
C ALA A 180 -12.88 8.18 25.44
N PRO A 181 -11.71 8.40 26.06
CA PRO A 181 -10.78 9.43 25.61
C PRO A 181 -10.28 9.12 24.20
N TRP A 182 -10.05 10.18 23.43
CA TRP A 182 -9.36 10.08 22.16
C TRP A 182 -7.88 9.74 22.37
N GLN A 183 -7.33 8.99 21.42
CA GLN A 183 -5.96 8.51 21.42
C GLN A 183 -5.34 8.78 20.06
N ASP A 184 -4.20 9.47 20.07
CA ASP A 184 -3.39 9.70 18.87
C ASP A 184 -2.98 8.39 18.23
N LEU A 185 -3.14 8.33 16.92
CA LEU A 185 -2.61 7.24 16.12
C LEU A 185 -1.45 7.69 15.25
N ARG A 186 -0.55 6.76 14.99
CA ARG A 186 0.53 6.96 14.03
C ARG A 186 -0.05 7.16 12.63
N THR A 187 -0.04 8.41 12.18
CA THR A 187 -0.68 8.83 10.94
C THR A 187 0.35 9.02 9.83
N THR A 188 0.11 8.40 8.68
CA THR A 188 0.97 8.53 7.49
C THR A 188 0.12 9.04 6.32
N ARG A 189 0.58 10.08 5.63
CA ARG A 189 -0.06 10.54 4.39
C ARG A 189 0.29 9.57 3.25
N VAL A 190 -0.71 8.96 2.64
CA VAL A 190 -0.56 7.96 1.55
C VAL A 190 -1.14 8.43 0.21
N GLY A 191 -1.88 9.54 0.21
CA GLY A 191 -2.39 10.21 -0.98
C GLY A 191 -2.30 11.73 -0.85
N ASN A 192 -2.98 12.47 -1.73
CA ASN A 192 -2.99 13.94 -1.64
C ASN A 192 -3.75 14.43 -0.39
N ASP A 193 -4.89 13.84 -0.11
CA ASP A 193 -5.72 14.12 1.05
C ASP A 193 -6.04 12.84 1.84
N ILE A 194 -5.38 11.72 1.53
CA ILE A 194 -5.61 10.42 2.19
C ILE A 194 -4.53 10.17 3.25
N TYR A 195 -5.00 9.86 4.46
CA TYR A 195 -4.19 9.58 5.64
C TYR A 195 -4.51 8.19 6.16
N GLN A 196 -3.47 7.41 6.43
CA GLN A 196 -3.58 6.02 6.87
C GLN A 196 -2.95 5.84 8.25
N SER A 197 -3.55 4.97 9.05
CA SER A 197 -3.08 4.58 10.37
C SER A 197 -3.31 3.08 10.61
N PRO A 198 -2.57 2.44 11.53
CA PRO A 198 -3.02 1.18 12.12
C PRO A 198 -4.43 1.31 12.69
N LEU A 199 -5.22 0.24 12.56
CA LEU A 199 -6.57 0.11 13.11
C LEU A 199 -6.47 -0.69 14.43
N PRO A 200 -6.35 -0.05 15.61
CA PRO A 200 -6.16 -0.77 16.88
C PRO A 200 -7.39 -1.57 17.31
N GLY A 201 -8.60 -1.15 16.93
CA GLY A 201 -9.84 -1.86 17.25
C GLY A 201 -11.09 -1.27 16.60
N LEU A 202 -12.26 -1.80 16.96
CA LEU A 202 -13.53 -1.21 16.53
C LEU A 202 -13.83 0.04 17.37
N GLY A 203 -14.53 1.03 16.80
CA GLY A 203 -14.81 2.30 17.48
C GLY A 203 -14.89 3.49 16.54
N ASP A 204 -14.68 4.68 17.07
CA ASP A 204 -14.75 5.95 16.33
C ASP A 204 -13.34 6.42 15.93
N TYR A 205 -13.22 6.87 14.69
CA TYR A 205 -11.99 7.39 14.10
C TYR A 205 -12.23 8.77 13.52
N ALA A 206 -11.26 9.67 13.66
CA ALA A 206 -11.36 11.02 13.10
C ALA A 206 -9.98 11.52 12.66
N LEU A 207 -9.96 12.39 11.65
CA LEU A 207 -8.83 13.27 11.43
C LEU A 207 -8.98 14.53 12.29
N VAL A 208 -7.90 14.97 12.92
CA VAL A 208 -7.88 16.08 13.86
C VAL A 208 -6.79 17.06 13.45
N ARG A 209 -7.15 18.34 13.38
CA ARG A 209 -6.21 19.44 13.25
C ARG A 209 -5.77 19.85 14.65
N VAL A 210 -4.58 19.42 15.04
CA VAL A 210 -3.98 19.75 16.33
C VAL A 210 -3.60 21.24 16.38
N THR A 211 -3.88 21.89 17.50
CA THR A 211 -3.55 23.31 17.74
C THR A 211 -2.11 23.50 18.21
N HIS A 212 -1.52 22.47 18.82
CA HIS A 212 -0.12 22.44 19.21
C HIS A 212 0.52 21.18 18.63
N HIS A 213 1.46 21.35 17.69
CA HIS A 213 2.30 20.23 17.24
C HIS A 213 3.22 19.80 18.38
N ALA A 214 2.81 18.76 19.13
CA ALA A 214 3.80 17.92 19.77
C ALA A 214 4.56 17.22 18.64
N ALA A 215 5.85 17.50 18.50
CA ALA A 215 6.65 16.96 17.42
C ALA A 215 6.53 15.42 17.41
N PRO A 216 6.21 14.78 16.27
CA PRO A 216 6.08 13.34 16.22
C PRO A 216 7.40 12.69 16.63
N ALA A 217 7.33 11.69 17.50
CA ALA A 217 8.47 10.86 17.83
C ALA A 217 8.99 10.20 16.54
N ALA A 218 10.11 10.69 16.03
CA ALA A 218 10.74 10.19 14.83
C ALA A 218 11.14 8.72 15.04
N SER A 219 10.38 7.79 14.46
CA SER A 219 10.86 6.41 14.32
C SER A 219 11.91 6.36 13.20
N PRO A 220 12.99 5.57 13.36
CA PRO A 220 14.02 5.42 12.35
C PRO A 220 13.47 4.65 11.15
N GLY A 221 12.93 5.38 10.18
CA GLY A 221 12.52 4.83 8.89
C GLY A 221 13.75 4.48 8.07
N VAL A 222 14.09 3.20 7.99
CA VAL A 222 14.99 2.69 6.95
C VAL A 222 14.22 2.73 5.64
N SER A 223 14.40 3.79 4.84
CA SER A 223 13.81 3.84 3.50
C SER A 223 14.46 2.77 2.62
N PRO A 224 13.70 1.81 2.04
CA PRO A 224 14.26 0.79 1.16
C PRO A 224 14.93 1.40 -0.08
N ALA A 225 14.51 2.61 -0.49
CA ALA A 225 15.16 3.39 -1.53
C ALA A 225 16.61 3.79 -1.18
N ARG A 226 16.90 4.14 0.09
CA ARG A 226 18.26 4.48 0.52
C ARG A 226 19.16 3.24 0.61
N GLU A 227 18.59 2.08 0.92
CA GLU A 227 19.34 0.83 0.99
C GLU A 227 19.64 0.27 -0.41
N ALA A 228 18.71 0.39 -1.36
CA ALA A 228 18.92 0.07 -2.78
C ALA A 228 20.01 0.95 -3.43
N LEU A 229 20.02 2.25 -3.14
CA LEU A 229 21.08 3.17 -3.60
C LEU A 229 22.46 2.83 -3.02
N ARG A 230 22.52 2.20 -1.84
CA ARG A 230 23.77 1.82 -1.17
C ARG A 230 24.37 0.52 -1.74
N THR A 231 23.54 -0.41 -2.23
CA THR A 231 23.99 -1.69 -2.80
C THR A 231 24.26 -1.62 -4.30
N LEU A 232 23.64 -0.66 -5.00
CA LEU A 232 23.81 -0.43 -6.44
C LEU A 232 25.27 -0.35 -6.94
N PRO A 233 26.22 0.38 -6.29
CA PRO A 233 27.60 0.43 -6.78
C PRO A 233 28.31 -0.93 -6.71
N TRP A 234 27.98 -1.77 -5.73
CA TRP A 234 28.58 -3.09 -5.58
C TRP A 234 28.08 -4.08 -6.63
N VAL A 235 26.79 -4.02 -6.97
CA VAL A 235 26.19 -4.83 -8.05
C VAL A 235 26.80 -4.44 -9.40
N LEU A 236 26.92 -3.13 -9.68
CA LEU A 236 27.58 -2.63 -10.89
C LEU A 236 29.05 -3.03 -10.97
N ALA A 237 29.80 -2.92 -9.88
CA ALA A 237 31.20 -3.34 -9.81
C ALA A 237 31.37 -4.85 -10.03
N GLY A 238 30.48 -5.67 -9.44
CA GLY A 238 30.47 -7.13 -9.63
C GLY A 238 30.20 -7.54 -11.07
N LEU A 239 29.22 -6.90 -11.72
CA LEU A 239 28.94 -7.10 -13.15
C LEU A 239 30.14 -6.71 -14.02
N LEU A 240 30.75 -5.54 -13.78
CA LEU A 240 31.93 -5.10 -14.51
C LEU A 240 33.12 -6.05 -14.35
N ALA A 241 33.38 -6.52 -13.14
CA ALA A 241 34.44 -7.49 -12.85
C ALA A 241 34.19 -8.84 -13.52
N ALA A 242 32.93 -9.29 -13.62
CA ALA A 242 32.59 -10.55 -14.28
C ALA A 242 32.75 -10.47 -15.82
N PHE A 243 32.36 -9.35 -16.44
CA PHE A 243 32.34 -9.24 -17.91
C PHE A 243 33.66 -8.73 -18.52
N ALA A 244 34.44 -7.91 -17.79
CA ALA A 244 35.73 -7.41 -18.27
C ALA A 244 36.73 -8.50 -18.74
N PRO A 245 36.98 -9.60 -17.99
CA PRO A 245 37.92 -10.63 -18.42
C PRO A 245 37.40 -11.43 -19.64
N ALA A 246 36.09 -11.62 -19.76
CA ALA A 246 35.49 -12.26 -20.94
C ALA A 246 35.68 -11.40 -22.20
N ILE A 247 35.45 -10.09 -22.09
CA ILE A 247 35.67 -9.13 -23.18
C ILE A 247 37.17 -9.07 -23.55
N LEU A 248 38.07 -9.06 -22.56
CA LEU A 248 39.51 -9.04 -22.78
C LEU A 248 40.00 -10.33 -23.45
N ALA A 249 39.51 -11.49 -23.02
CA ALA A 249 39.84 -12.78 -23.61
C ALA A 249 39.38 -12.87 -25.08
N VAL A 250 38.18 -12.37 -25.41
CA VAL A 250 37.70 -12.30 -26.80
C VAL A 250 38.58 -11.37 -27.65
N ARG A 251 38.97 -10.21 -27.12
CA ARG A 251 39.85 -9.27 -27.85
C ARG A 251 41.24 -9.82 -28.08
N LEU A 252 41.83 -10.49 -27.08
CA LEU A 252 43.15 -11.12 -27.20
C LEU A 252 43.13 -12.31 -28.16
N HIS A 253 42.04 -13.09 -28.16
CA HIS A 253 41.88 -14.20 -29.09
C HIS A 253 41.77 -13.70 -30.54
N ARG A 254 41.00 -12.63 -30.79
CA ARG A 254 40.89 -12.01 -32.13
C ARG A 254 42.20 -11.45 -32.67
N ARG A 255 43.04 -10.84 -31.82
CA ARG A 255 44.37 -10.33 -32.24
C ARG A 255 45.32 -11.46 -32.64
N ARG A 256 45.26 -12.61 -31.97
CA ARG A 256 46.10 -13.78 -32.28
C ARG A 256 45.66 -14.55 -33.52
N SER A 257 44.43 -14.34 -33.99
CA SER A 257 43.89 -14.98 -35.20
C SER A 257 44.06 -14.14 -36.46
N GLY A 258 44.73 -12.98 -36.38
CA GLY A 258 44.92 -12.04 -37.48
C GLY A 258 46.34 -11.92 -38.03
N GLU A 259 47.28 -12.77 -37.61
CA GLU A 259 48.62 -12.86 -38.21
C GLU A 259 48.87 -14.30 -38.68
N ALA A 260 48.79 -14.46 -40.02
CA ALA A 260 49.26 -15.52 -40.93
C ALA A 260 48.16 -15.86 -41.95
#